data_AF-A0AAE3AES6-F1
#
_entry.id   AF-A0AAE3AES6-F1
#
_cell.length_a   1.000
_cell.length_b   1.000
_cell.length_c   1.000
_cell.angle_alpha   90.00
_cell.angle_beta   90.00
_cell.angle_gamma   90.00
#
_symmetry.space_group_name_H-M   'P 1'
#
loop_
_entity.id
_entity.type
_entity.pdbx_description
1 polymer ?
#
loop_
_entity_poly.entity_id
_entity_poly.type
_entity_poly.pdbx_seq_one_letter_code
_entity_poly.pdbx_strand_id
1 'polypeptide(L)'
;MKKEFWIKKDRTKDEPDNWKKMSSYEFARFMETADGKSRKENIARVPGGESGEPIIYMEVDSQTAKEWKRENNRACYLQKTMNALGIEVISYNVSPNTEDWEVNGEALLENPDCHVEDDVLRSILTENMLDAMCHLSEIEQEVITRLYLLDDPMTEHEFEKAFGVKRCTVHYYKVSALEKLRKMLSENV
;
A
#
# COMPACT_ATOMS: atom_id res chain seq x y z
N MET A 1 10.72 26.38 20.25
CA MET A 1 10.55 25.00 20.78
C MET A 1 11.27 24.85 22.10
N LYS A 2 10.56 24.35 23.11
CA LYS A 2 11.12 24.05 24.44
C LYS A 2 12.04 22.83 24.35
N LYS A 3 13.15 22.83 25.09
CA LYS A 3 14.09 21.69 25.17
C LYS A 3 14.12 21.16 26.60
N GLU A 4 14.12 19.84 26.74
CA GLU A 4 14.22 19.13 28.02
C GLU A 4 15.42 18.21 28.01
N PHE A 5 16.16 18.19 29.12
CA PHE A 5 17.37 17.39 29.28
C PHE A 5 17.20 16.46 30.47
N TRP A 6 17.34 15.16 30.27
CA TRP A 6 17.21 14.13 31.29
C TRP A 6 18.56 13.41 31.47
N ILE A 7 19.18 13.62 32.62
CA ILE A 7 20.52 13.11 32.94
C ILE A 7 20.43 12.19 34.15
N LYS A 8 21.18 11.10 34.16
CA LYS A 8 21.19 10.17 35.30
C LYS A 8 21.97 10.76 36.47
N LYS A 9 21.39 10.76 37.67
CA LYS A 9 22.07 11.14 38.93
C LYS A 9 23.23 10.19 39.18
N ASP A 10 22.98 8.87 39.09
CA ASP A 10 23.95 7.78 39.15
C ASP A 10 24.00 7.02 37.82
N ARG A 11 25.18 6.79 37.26
CA ARG A 11 25.34 6.12 35.95
C ARG A 11 24.91 4.64 35.97
N THR A 12 24.90 4.02 37.13
CA THR A 12 24.73 2.57 37.31
C THR A 12 23.29 2.15 37.60
N LYS A 13 22.39 3.12 37.81
CA LYS A 13 20.99 2.86 38.15
C LYS A 13 20.07 3.25 37.00
N ASP A 14 19.05 2.43 36.76
CA ASP A 14 18.01 2.68 35.74
C ASP A 14 16.63 2.95 36.33
N GLU A 15 16.56 3.19 37.64
CA GLU A 15 15.31 3.46 38.34
C GLU A 15 14.70 4.82 37.94
N PRO A 16 13.37 4.97 37.93
CA PRO A 16 12.69 6.22 37.56
C PRO A 16 13.15 7.44 38.38
N ASP A 17 13.47 7.24 39.66
CA ASP A 17 13.90 8.32 40.56
C ASP A 17 15.38 8.74 40.35
N ASN A 18 16.11 7.99 39.51
CA ASN A 18 17.50 8.30 39.17
C ASN A 18 17.62 9.39 38.09
N TRP A 19 16.51 9.80 37.47
CA TRP A 19 16.52 10.81 36.43
C TRP A 19 16.44 12.22 37.01
N LYS A 20 17.28 13.11 36.51
CA LYS A 20 17.23 14.54 36.81
C LYS A 20 16.90 15.31 35.54
N LYS A 21 15.75 15.99 35.58
CA LYS A 21 15.40 17.00 34.59
C LYS A 21 16.24 18.26 34.79
N MET A 22 16.86 18.75 33.73
CA MET A 22 17.63 19.98 33.71
C MET A 22 17.06 20.97 32.69
N SER A 23 17.12 22.24 33.03
CA SER A 23 16.91 23.34 32.08
C SER A 23 18.07 23.44 31.08
N SER A 24 17.88 24.20 30.00
CA SER A 24 18.94 24.44 29.01
C SER A 24 20.18 25.11 29.62
N TYR A 25 19.98 25.99 30.60
CA TYR A 25 21.08 26.68 31.29
C TYR A 25 21.87 25.73 32.20
N GLU A 26 21.17 24.92 33.00
CA GLU A 26 21.80 23.94 33.88
C GLU A 26 22.55 22.88 33.07
N PHE A 27 21.97 22.43 31.97
CA PHE A 27 22.61 21.50 31.05
C PHE A 27 23.88 22.09 30.43
N ALA A 28 23.84 23.34 29.96
CA ALA A 28 25.01 24.01 29.41
C ALA A 28 26.16 24.07 30.43
N ARG A 29 25.87 24.48 31.68
CA ARG A 29 26.86 24.47 32.76
C ARG A 29 27.36 23.07 33.11
N PHE A 30 26.48 22.06 33.10
CA PHE A 30 26.88 20.67 33.30
C PHE A 30 27.88 20.20 32.23
N MET A 31 27.65 20.53 30.97
CA MET A 31 28.54 20.17 29.85
C MET A 31 29.92 20.85 29.91
N GLU A 32 30.10 21.91 30.71
CA GLU A 32 31.40 22.53 30.95
C GLU A 32 32.25 21.75 31.97
N THR A 33 31.59 21.00 32.86
CA THR A 33 32.26 20.17 33.88
C THR A 33 32.98 18.97 33.26
N ALA A 34 33.99 18.43 33.97
CA ALA A 34 34.66 17.21 33.54
C ALA A 34 33.70 16.02 33.42
N ASP A 35 32.74 15.93 34.33
CA ASP A 35 31.71 14.89 34.33
C ASP A 35 30.81 14.99 33.09
N GLY A 36 30.24 16.16 32.81
CA GLY A 36 29.41 16.35 31.62
C GLY A 36 30.15 16.13 30.30
N LYS A 37 31.42 16.55 30.20
CA LYS A 37 32.25 16.26 29.03
C LYS A 37 32.46 14.76 28.81
N SER A 38 32.66 14.00 29.88
CA SER A 38 32.84 12.54 29.80
C SER A 38 31.57 11.80 29.33
N ARG A 39 30.38 12.38 29.57
CA ARG A 39 29.09 11.78 29.24
C ARG A 39 28.48 12.29 27.93
N LYS A 40 29.15 13.22 27.25
CA LYS A 40 28.64 13.88 26.03
C LYS A 40 28.18 12.89 24.96
N GLU A 41 28.94 11.82 24.74
CA GLU A 41 28.63 10.87 23.67
C GLU A 41 27.40 10.02 23.94
N ASN A 42 27.03 9.89 25.22
CA ASN A 42 25.89 9.15 25.73
C ASN A 42 24.61 9.99 25.76
N ILE A 43 24.68 11.29 25.49
CA ILE A 43 23.49 12.15 25.48
C ILE A 43 23.01 12.30 24.04
N ALA A 44 21.80 11.86 23.77
CA ALA A 44 21.20 11.90 22.44
C ALA A 44 19.77 12.45 22.47
N ARG A 45 19.35 13.03 21.35
CA ARG A 45 17.95 13.44 21.14
C ARG A 45 17.09 12.18 20.97
N VAL A 46 15.99 12.10 21.70
CA VAL A 46 14.99 11.05 21.51
C VAL A 46 14.41 11.20 20.10
N PRO A 47 14.46 10.15 19.25
CA PRO A 47 13.89 10.21 17.91
C PRO A 47 12.35 10.29 17.98
N GLY A 48 11.74 10.97 17.02
CA GLY A 48 10.31 11.26 17.03
C GLY A 48 9.95 12.55 17.77
N GLY A 49 8.66 12.75 17.97
CA GLY A 49 8.05 13.95 18.57
C GLY A 49 7.17 14.70 17.58
N GLU A 50 5.98 15.08 18.04
CA GLU A 50 5.00 15.82 17.24
C GLU A 50 5.32 17.31 17.19
N SER A 51 4.74 18.00 16.20
CA SER A 51 4.83 19.45 16.11
C SER A 51 4.18 20.10 17.34
N GLY A 52 4.96 20.82 18.13
CA GLY A 52 4.50 21.47 19.37
C GLY A 52 5.03 20.80 20.65
N GLU A 53 5.51 19.56 20.58
CA GLU A 53 6.13 18.88 21.72
C GLU A 53 7.55 19.41 22.02
N PRO A 54 8.01 19.30 23.28
CA PRO A 54 9.38 19.66 23.63
C PRO A 54 10.38 18.69 23.00
N ILE A 55 11.54 19.20 22.57
CA ILE A 55 12.66 18.32 22.17
C ILE A 55 13.29 17.72 23.42
N ILE A 56 13.30 16.39 23.50
CA ILE A 56 13.86 15.65 24.61
C ILE A 56 15.28 15.18 24.27
N TYR A 57 16.23 15.48 25.15
CA TYR A 57 17.58 14.90 25.17
C TYR A 57 17.73 14.03 26.41
N MET A 58 18.25 12.82 26.25
CA MET A 58 18.43 11.90 27.37
C MET A 58 19.81 11.25 27.33
N GLU A 59 20.32 10.92 28.51
CA GLU A 59 21.49 10.07 28.68
C GLU A 59 21.12 8.59 28.49
N VAL A 60 21.75 7.94 27.51
CA VAL A 60 21.54 6.54 27.14
C VAL A 60 22.89 5.83 26.99
N ASP A 61 22.90 4.53 26.76
CA ASP A 61 24.13 3.81 26.46
C ASP A 61 24.74 4.27 25.12
N SER A 62 26.02 3.95 24.89
CA SER A 62 26.72 4.44 23.71
C SER A 62 26.15 3.91 22.39
N GLN A 63 25.53 2.72 22.39
CA GLN A 63 24.99 2.12 21.17
C GLN A 63 23.69 2.84 20.79
N THR A 64 22.77 2.98 21.75
CA THR A 64 21.51 3.72 21.59
C THR A 64 21.77 5.17 21.19
N ALA A 65 22.76 5.84 21.80
CA ALA A 65 23.10 7.22 21.43
C ALA A 65 23.55 7.36 19.98
N LYS A 66 24.35 6.41 19.46
CA LYS A 66 24.80 6.40 18.06
C LYS A 66 23.63 6.15 17.10
N GLU A 67 22.75 5.21 17.43
CA GLU A 67 21.57 4.89 16.63
C GLU A 67 20.61 6.08 16.54
N TRP A 68 20.32 6.72 17.67
CA TRP A 68 19.45 7.90 17.70
C TRP A 68 20.06 9.10 16.98
N LYS A 69 21.38 9.31 17.08
CA LYS A 69 22.08 10.34 16.29
C LYS A 69 21.94 10.07 14.79
N ARG A 70 22.11 8.82 14.35
CA ARG A 70 21.95 8.42 12.94
C ARG A 70 20.52 8.65 12.45
N GLU A 71 19.53 8.25 13.23
CA GLU A 71 18.11 8.41 12.89
C GLU A 71 17.71 9.88 12.78
N ASN A 72 18.09 10.70 13.77
CA ASN A 72 17.82 12.14 13.74
C ASN A 72 18.51 12.84 12.57
N ASN A 73 19.74 12.44 12.22
CA ASN A 73 20.43 12.99 11.05
C ASN A 73 19.71 12.65 9.75
N ARG A 74 19.24 11.40 9.61
CA ARG A 74 18.45 10.95 8.47
C ARG A 74 17.14 11.73 8.38
N ALA A 75 16.39 11.84 9.48
CA ALA A 75 15.14 12.60 9.53
C ALA A 75 15.37 14.08 9.17
N CYS A 76 16.42 14.71 9.70
CA CYS A 76 16.77 16.09 9.37
C CYS A 76 17.14 16.26 7.88
N TYR A 77 17.87 15.32 7.30
CA TYR A 77 18.21 15.32 5.88
C TYR A 77 16.97 15.19 4.99
N LEU A 78 16.09 14.24 5.31
CA LEU A 78 14.83 14.05 4.58
C LEU A 78 13.97 15.31 4.66
N GLN A 79 13.77 15.88 5.85
CA GLN A 79 13.01 17.11 6.02
C GLN A 79 13.58 18.27 5.21
N LYS A 80 14.91 18.47 5.23
CA LYS A 80 15.56 19.51 4.41
C LYS A 80 15.31 19.31 2.93
N THR A 81 15.40 18.06 2.47
CA THR A 81 15.18 17.69 1.06
C THR A 81 13.73 17.94 0.66
N MET A 82 12.78 17.53 1.49
CA MET A 82 11.34 17.76 1.27
C MET A 82 11.01 19.24 1.22
N ASN A 83 11.50 20.03 2.18
CA ASN A 83 11.31 21.48 2.19
C ASN A 83 11.91 22.15 0.94
N ALA A 84 13.07 21.70 0.46
CA ALA A 84 13.69 22.23 -0.74
C ALA A 84 12.91 21.90 -2.02
N LEU A 85 12.21 20.76 -2.05
CA LEU A 85 11.36 20.32 -3.16
C LEU A 85 9.91 20.83 -3.04
N GLY A 86 9.56 21.53 -1.96
CA GLY A 86 8.19 21.97 -1.68
C GLY A 86 7.22 20.82 -1.42
N ILE A 87 7.72 19.66 -0.98
CA ILE A 87 6.90 18.48 -0.66
C ILE A 87 6.45 18.57 0.80
N GLU A 88 5.14 18.51 1.00
CA GLU A 88 4.53 18.37 2.33
C GLU A 88 4.10 16.91 2.55
N VAL A 89 4.45 16.35 3.70
CA VAL A 89 4.03 14.99 4.09
C VAL A 89 2.89 15.13 5.08
N ILE A 90 1.73 14.62 4.69
CA ILE A 90 0.55 14.58 5.53
C ILE A 90 0.35 13.12 5.96
N SER A 91 0.01 12.92 7.24
CA SER A 91 -0.35 11.59 7.71
C SER A 91 -1.61 11.12 6.99
N TYR A 92 -1.62 9.85 6.58
CA TYR A 92 -2.77 9.23 5.92
C TYR A 92 -4.07 9.34 6.74
N ASN A 93 -3.96 9.41 8.07
CA ASN A 93 -5.09 9.49 8.99
C ASN A 93 -5.48 10.92 9.38
N VAL A 94 -4.78 11.94 8.90
CA VAL A 94 -5.12 13.34 9.20
C VAL A 94 -6.24 13.77 8.26
N SER A 95 -7.35 14.27 8.82
CA SER A 95 -8.37 14.98 8.04
C SER A 95 -7.78 16.33 7.60
N PRO A 96 -7.60 16.58 6.30
CA PRO A 96 -7.05 17.85 5.82
C PRO A 96 -8.08 19.00 5.86
N ASN A 97 -9.36 18.70 6.14
CA ASN A 97 -10.43 19.70 6.17
C ASN A 97 -10.73 20.18 7.60
N THR A 98 -10.88 21.51 7.74
CA THR A 98 -11.31 22.19 8.97
C THR A 98 -12.83 22.21 9.18
N GLU A 99 -13.60 21.68 8.21
CA GLU A 99 -15.05 21.50 8.33
C GLU A 99 -15.35 20.02 8.60
N ASP A 100 -16.31 19.77 9.50
CA ASP A 100 -16.69 18.52 10.23
C ASP A 100 -16.80 17.19 9.46
N TRP A 101 -16.39 17.12 8.19
CA TRP A 101 -16.30 15.89 7.43
C TRP A 101 -14.90 15.28 7.59
N GLU A 102 -14.81 14.20 8.38
CA GLU A 102 -13.60 13.37 8.46
C GLU A 102 -13.34 12.70 7.11
N VAL A 103 -12.61 13.39 6.23
CA VAL A 103 -12.11 12.81 4.98
C VAL A 103 -10.74 12.22 5.28
N ASN A 104 -10.67 10.90 5.41
CA ASN A 104 -9.42 10.18 5.59
C ASN A 104 -8.63 10.09 4.26
N GLY A 105 -7.35 9.70 4.32
CA GLY A 105 -6.52 9.53 3.13
C GLY A 105 -7.07 8.52 2.13
N GLU A 106 -7.87 7.56 2.58
CA GLU A 106 -8.53 6.55 1.73
C GLU A 106 -9.56 7.19 0.80
N ALA A 107 -10.36 8.13 1.31
CA ALA A 107 -11.35 8.85 0.51
C ALA A 107 -10.71 9.81 -0.52
N LEU A 108 -9.44 10.19 -0.32
CA LEU A 108 -8.72 11.09 -1.23
C LEU A 108 -7.91 10.34 -2.30
N LEU A 109 -7.58 9.08 -2.05
CA LEU A 109 -6.72 8.26 -2.91
C LEU A 109 -7.56 7.21 -3.63
N GLU A 110 -8.00 7.54 -4.84
CA GLU A 110 -8.69 6.60 -5.71
C GLU A 110 -7.76 5.46 -6.13
N ASN A 111 -8.26 4.22 -6.07
CA ASN A 111 -7.56 3.07 -6.61
C ASN A 111 -7.90 2.93 -8.11
N PRO A 112 -6.98 3.27 -9.03
CA PRO A 112 -7.26 3.25 -10.46
C PRO A 112 -7.49 1.84 -11.02
N ASP A 113 -7.09 0.79 -10.29
CA ASP A 113 -7.23 -0.61 -10.70
C ASP A 113 -8.56 -1.24 -10.20
N CYS A 114 -9.39 -0.48 -9.50
CA CYS A 114 -10.66 -0.96 -8.94
C CYS A 114 -11.82 -0.66 -9.90
N HIS A 115 -12.24 -1.66 -10.69
CA HIS A 115 -13.33 -1.52 -11.66
C HIS A 115 -14.55 -2.38 -11.28
N VAL A 116 -15.15 -2.09 -10.13
CA VAL A 116 -16.26 -2.89 -9.57
C VAL A 116 -17.43 -3.03 -10.56
N GLU A 117 -17.79 -1.95 -11.26
CA GLU A 117 -18.88 -1.97 -12.25
C GLU A 117 -18.58 -2.91 -13.41
N ASP A 118 -17.34 -2.88 -13.94
CA ASP A 118 -16.91 -3.76 -15.02
C ASP A 118 -16.87 -5.22 -14.57
N ASP A 119 -16.43 -5.49 -13.35
CA ASP A 119 -16.39 -6.85 -12.80
C ASP A 119 -17.80 -7.43 -12.62
N VAL A 120 -18.75 -6.62 -12.15
CA VAL A 120 -20.16 -7.03 -12.04
C VAL A 120 -20.76 -7.26 -13.43
N LEU A 121 -20.53 -6.35 -14.39
CA LEU A 121 -20.99 -6.53 -15.77
C LEU A 121 -20.40 -7.80 -16.40
N ARG A 122 -19.11 -8.07 -16.20
CA ARG A 122 -18.47 -9.32 -16.65
C ARG A 122 -19.10 -10.55 -16.02
N SER A 123 -19.42 -10.52 -14.73
CA SER A 123 -20.11 -11.63 -14.05
C SER A 123 -21.46 -11.92 -14.70
N ILE A 124 -22.30 -10.90 -14.87
CA ILE A 124 -23.63 -11.03 -15.48
C ILE A 124 -23.53 -11.56 -16.91
N LEU A 125 -22.62 -11.02 -17.72
CA LEU A 125 -22.41 -11.48 -19.09
C LEU A 125 -21.90 -12.93 -19.15
N THR A 126 -21.05 -13.33 -18.21
CA THR A 126 -20.52 -14.70 -18.12
C THR A 126 -21.62 -15.68 -17.75
N GLU A 127 -22.46 -15.36 -16.76
CA GLU A 127 -23.62 -16.18 -16.38
C GLU A 127 -24.58 -16.36 -17.55
N ASN A 128 -24.95 -15.27 -18.22
CA ASN A 128 -25.82 -15.31 -19.40
C ASN A 128 -25.22 -16.17 -20.54
N MET A 129 -23.90 -16.10 -20.75
CA MET A 129 -23.21 -16.91 -21.75
C MET A 129 -23.22 -18.40 -21.36
N LEU A 130 -22.99 -18.73 -20.09
CA LEU A 130 -23.03 -20.12 -19.60
C LEU A 130 -24.42 -20.73 -19.73
N ASP A 131 -25.46 -19.98 -19.40
CA ASP A 131 -26.85 -20.41 -19.58
C ASP A 131 -27.19 -20.64 -21.05
N ALA A 132 -26.79 -19.73 -21.94
CA ALA A 132 -26.98 -19.90 -23.38
C ALA A 132 -26.22 -21.12 -23.94
N MET A 133 -25.00 -21.37 -23.45
CA MET A 133 -24.20 -22.55 -23.83
C MET A 133 -24.89 -23.87 -23.46
N CYS A 134 -25.64 -23.93 -22.34
CA CYS A 134 -26.37 -25.12 -21.92
C CYS A 134 -27.45 -25.57 -22.91
N HIS A 135 -27.92 -24.67 -23.78
CA HIS A 135 -28.92 -24.98 -24.81
C HIS A 135 -28.32 -25.44 -26.14
N LEU A 136 -26.99 -25.38 -26.30
CA LEU A 136 -26.29 -25.93 -27.44
C LEU A 136 -26.12 -27.45 -27.29
N SER A 137 -26.02 -28.17 -28.40
CA SER A 137 -25.63 -29.58 -28.39
C SER A 137 -24.16 -29.75 -27.98
N GLU A 138 -23.77 -30.92 -27.47
CA GLU A 138 -22.40 -31.19 -27.01
C GLU A 138 -21.33 -30.83 -28.04
N ILE A 139 -21.57 -31.13 -29.33
CA ILE A 139 -20.62 -30.82 -30.39
C ILE A 139 -20.58 -29.33 -30.72
N GLU A 140 -21.69 -28.60 -30.58
CA GLU A 140 -21.73 -27.15 -30.74
C GLU A 140 -20.99 -26.45 -29.58
N GLN A 141 -21.16 -26.95 -28.35
CA GLN A 141 -20.43 -26.46 -27.19
C GLN A 141 -18.91 -26.66 -27.35
N GLU A 142 -18.47 -27.84 -27.79
CA GLU A 142 -17.05 -28.13 -28.03
C GLU A 142 -16.50 -27.21 -29.14
N VAL A 143 -17.24 -27.04 -30.24
CA VAL A 143 -16.84 -26.16 -31.35
C VAL A 143 -16.70 -24.71 -30.88
N ILE A 144 -17.67 -24.16 -30.14
CA ILE A 144 -17.59 -22.78 -29.63
C ILE A 144 -16.44 -22.63 -28.63
N THR A 145 -16.29 -23.59 -27.71
CA THR A 145 -15.25 -23.53 -26.68
C THR A 145 -13.86 -23.52 -27.30
N ARG A 146 -13.57 -24.45 -28.21
CA ARG A 146 -12.26 -24.59 -28.86
C ARG A 146 -11.93 -23.45 -29.81
N LEU A 147 -12.92 -22.90 -30.51
CA LEU A 147 -12.71 -21.83 -31.48
C LEU A 147 -12.65 -20.44 -30.85
N TYR A 148 -13.22 -20.22 -29.65
CA TYR A 148 -13.40 -18.87 -29.10
C TYR A 148 -13.13 -18.69 -27.61
N LEU A 149 -13.42 -19.69 -26.76
CA LEU A 149 -13.44 -19.50 -25.30
C LEU A 149 -12.19 -20.01 -24.58
N LEU A 150 -11.32 -20.76 -25.26
CA LEU A 150 -10.01 -21.11 -24.72
C LEU A 150 -9.02 -19.97 -24.87
N ASP A 151 -8.03 -19.90 -23.97
CA ASP A 151 -6.94 -18.93 -24.01
C ASP A 151 -6.12 -19.00 -25.31
N ASP A 152 -6.03 -20.19 -25.90
CA ASP A 152 -5.41 -20.44 -27.20
C ASP A 152 -6.45 -21.06 -28.16
N PRO A 153 -7.27 -20.23 -28.82
CA PRO A 153 -8.33 -20.70 -29.69
C PRO A 153 -7.74 -21.31 -30.97
N MET A 154 -8.29 -22.46 -31.38
CA MET A 154 -7.86 -23.12 -32.61
C MET A 154 -8.67 -22.68 -33.82
N THR A 155 -8.14 -22.89 -35.02
CA THR A 155 -8.85 -22.69 -36.29
C THR A 155 -9.73 -23.89 -36.63
N GLU A 156 -10.71 -23.71 -37.54
CA GLU A 156 -11.52 -24.83 -38.05
C GLU A 156 -10.67 -25.96 -38.67
N HIS A 157 -9.53 -25.60 -39.27
CA HIS A 157 -8.61 -26.56 -39.88
C HIS A 157 -7.83 -27.37 -38.85
N GLU A 158 -7.42 -26.72 -37.75
CA GLU A 158 -6.79 -27.41 -36.63
C GLU A 158 -7.78 -28.29 -35.88
N PHE A 159 -9.03 -27.84 -35.74
CA PHE A 159 -10.12 -28.66 -35.22
C PHE A 159 -10.33 -29.91 -36.08
N GLU A 160 -10.36 -29.79 -37.41
CA GLU A 160 -10.45 -30.94 -38.31
C GLU A 160 -9.29 -31.92 -38.09
N LYS A 161 -8.05 -31.42 -37.99
CA LYS A 161 -6.88 -32.26 -37.75
C LYS A 161 -6.90 -32.96 -36.38
N ALA A 162 -7.35 -32.26 -35.34
CA ALA A 162 -7.36 -32.75 -33.98
C ALA A 162 -8.47 -33.76 -33.71
N PHE A 163 -9.67 -33.54 -34.27
CA PHE A 163 -10.87 -34.31 -33.97
C PHE A 163 -11.39 -35.17 -35.13
N GLY A 164 -10.77 -35.08 -36.32
CA GLY A 164 -11.17 -35.86 -37.51
C GLY A 164 -12.51 -35.44 -38.12
N VAL A 165 -13.04 -34.28 -37.72
CA VAL A 165 -14.32 -33.73 -38.21
C VAL A 165 -14.03 -32.83 -39.40
N LYS A 166 -14.62 -33.13 -40.57
CA LYS A 166 -14.42 -32.32 -41.78
C LYS A 166 -14.70 -30.85 -41.51
N ARG A 167 -13.86 -29.95 -42.01
CA ARG A 167 -14.02 -28.50 -41.83
C ARG A 167 -15.41 -27.97 -42.19
N CYS A 168 -16.04 -28.46 -43.26
CA CYS A 168 -17.40 -28.03 -43.63
C CYS A 168 -18.43 -28.35 -42.52
N THR A 169 -18.25 -29.46 -41.82
CA THR A 169 -19.10 -29.88 -40.70
C THR A 169 -18.83 -29.02 -39.46
N VAL A 170 -17.57 -28.71 -39.15
CA VAL A 170 -17.21 -27.76 -38.10
C VAL A 170 -17.84 -26.39 -38.37
N HIS A 171 -17.74 -25.93 -39.62
CA HIS A 171 -18.32 -24.66 -40.05
C HIS A 171 -19.83 -24.62 -39.87
N TYR A 172 -20.53 -25.70 -40.23
CA TYR A 172 -21.97 -25.84 -40.02
C TYR A 172 -22.35 -25.71 -38.53
N TYR A 173 -21.68 -26.46 -37.65
CA TYR A 173 -21.95 -26.40 -36.21
C TYR A 173 -21.63 -25.02 -35.62
N LYS A 174 -20.53 -24.40 -36.06
CA LYS A 174 -20.17 -23.04 -35.65
C LYS A 174 -21.26 -22.04 -36.00
N VAL A 175 -21.74 -22.04 -37.24
CA VAL A 175 -22.79 -21.11 -37.68
C VAL A 175 -24.09 -21.35 -36.91
N SER A 176 -24.51 -22.62 -36.79
CA SER A 176 -25.74 -22.96 -36.06
C SER A 176 -25.67 -22.56 -34.58
N ALA A 177 -24.53 -22.82 -33.92
CA ALA A 177 -24.30 -22.44 -32.53
C ALA A 177 -24.35 -20.91 -32.35
N LEU A 178 -23.65 -20.16 -33.20
CA LEU A 178 -23.65 -18.69 -33.13
C LEU A 178 -25.04 -18.08 -33.37
N GLU A 179 -25.85 -18.65 -34.25
CA GLU A 179 -27.24 -18.20 -34.45
C GLU A 179 -28.11 -18.46 -33.22
N LYS A 180 -27.98 -19.63 -32.58
CA LYS A 180 -28.69 -19.96 -31.33
C LYS A 180 -28.28 -19.04 -30.19
N LEU A 181 -26.97 -18.87 -29.99
CA LEU A 181 -26.41 -17.97 -28.98
C LEU A 181 -26.88 -16.54 -29.22
N ARG A 182 -26.82 -16.05 -30.46
CA ARG A 182 -27.29 -14.70 -30.82
C ARG A 182 -28.75 -14.53 -30.43
N LYS A 183 -29.62 -15.49 -30.75
CA LYS A 183 -31.05 -15.42 -30.42
C LYS A 183 -31.27 -15.32 -28.91
N MET A 184 -30.66 -16.22 -28.13
CA MET A 184 -30.82 -16.25 -26.67
C MET A 184 -30.27 -14.99 -26.00
N LEU A 185 -29.07 -14.56 -26.41
CA LEU A 185 -28.44 -13.37 -25.83
C LEU A 185 -29.14 -12.07 -26.28
N SER A 186 -29.83 -12.06 -27.42
CA SER A 186 -30.64 -10.91 -27.85
C SER A 186 -32.02 -10.84 -27.20
N GLU A 187 -32.54 -11.96 -26.67
CA GLU A 187 -33.82 -12.03 -25.97
C GLU A 187 -33.68 -11.67 -24.47
N ASN A 188 -32.46 -11.69 -23.93
CA ASN A 188 -32.13 -11.40 -22.52
C ASN A 188 -31.62 -9.96 -22.26
N VAL A 189 -31.66 -9.08 -23.27
CA VAL A 189 -31.28 -7.65 -23.21
C VAL A 189 -32.52 -6.79 -23.48
#